data_AF-A0A349MSB0-F1
#
_entry.id   AF-A0A349MSB0-F1
#
_cell.length_a   1.000
_cell.length_b   1.000
_cell.length_c   1.000
_cell.angle_alpha   90.00
_cell.angle_beta   90.00
_cell.angle_gamma   90.00
#
_symmetry.space_group_name_H-M   'P 1'
#
loop_
_entity.id
_entity.type
_entity.pdbx_description
1 polymer ?
#
loop_
_entity_poly.entity_id
_entity_poly.type
_entity_poly.pdbx_seq_one_letter_code
_entity_poly.pdbx_strand_id
1 'polypeptide(L)'
;MTQELIYNLNVKTQQILSTPQIIKDEIPVPDNAMSTIIQGRKAIESILNGVDKRLLVVVGPCSIHDTKAAMDYASRLQVLSKKVAETMMIVMRVYFEKPRTTVGWKGLINDPHMDESFDIEEGLRIARRLLIDINEMGLPAGTEALDPISPQYLGDLISWSAIGARTT
;
A
#
# COMPACT_ATOMS: atom_id res chain seq x y z
N MET A 1 -13.73 -9.42 -39.13
CA MET A 1 -15.10 -9.55 -38.60
C MET A 1 -15.33 -10.80 -37.75
N THR A 2 -14.76 -11.99 -38.02
CA THR A 2 -14.94 -13.18 -37.14
C THR A 2 -14.09 -13.17 -35.87
N GLN A 3 -12.90 -12.55 -35.88
CA GLN A 3 -12.05 -12.45 -34.70
C GLN A 3 -12.63 -11.55 -33.59
N GLU A 4 -13.33 -10.47 -33.93
CA GLU A 4 -13.95 -9.57 -32.95
C GLU A 4 -15.12 -10.20 -32.19
N LEU A 5 -15.71 -11.28 -32.74
CA LEU A 5 -16.76 -12.06 -32.07
C LEU A 5 -16.21 -13.01 -30.99
N ILE A 6 -14.89 -13.23 -30.96
CA ILE A 6 -14.23 -14.13 -29.99
C ILE A 6 -13.18 -13.42 -29.13
N TYR A 7 -12.57 -12.34 -29.61
CA TYR A 7 -11.57 -11.57 -28.88
C TYR A 7 -12.16 -10.27 -28.34
N ASN A 8 -11.97 -10.02 -27.03
CA ASN A 8 -12.29 -8.75 -26.39
C ASN A 8 -13.75 -8.26 -26.51
N LEU A 9 -14.71 -9.16 -26.78
CA LEU A 9 -16.12 -8.83 -27.01
C LEU A 9 -16.74 -7.95 -25.91
N ASN A 10 -16.37 -8.18 -24.65
CA ASN A 10 -16.85 -7.42 -23.48
C ASN A 10 -15.76 -6.54 -22.86
N VAL A 11 -14.76 -6.11 -23.64
CA VAL A 11 -13.69 -5.23 -23.20
C VAL A 11 -13.94 -3.84 -23.73
N LYS A 12 -14.20 -2.88 -22.82
CA LYS A 12 -14.46 -1.49 -23.20
C LYS A 12 -13.19 -0.79 -23.72
N THR A 13 -12.08 -0.96 -23.01
CA THR A 13 -10.78 -0.35 -23.32
C THR A 13 -9.63 -1.21 -22.75
N GLN A 14 -8.44 -1.05 -23.31
CA GLN A 14 -7.19 -1.60 -22.77
C GLN A 14 -6.11 -0.53 -22.88
N GLN A 15 -5.29 -0.40 -21.84
CA GLN A 15 -4.18 0.52 -21.79
C GLN A 15 -2.95 -0.20 -21.23
N ILE A 16 -1.79 0.07 -21.81
CA ILE A 16 -0.52 -0.41 -21.28
C ILE A 16 -0.11 0.54 -20.15
N LEU A 17 0.17 -0.02 -18.98
CA LEU A 17 0.72 0.72 -17.85
C LEU A 17 2.25 0.76 -17.93
N SER A 18 2.82 1.83 -17.40
CA SER A 18 4.24 1.99 -17.12
C SER A 18 4.71 0.80 -16.30
N THR A 19 5.89 0.27 -16.63
CA THR A 19 6.40 -0.89 -15.91
C THR A 19 6.75 -0.53 -14.46
N PRO A 20 6.81 -1.53 -13.55
CA PRO A 20 7.26 -1.29 -12.19
C PRO A 20 8.64 -0.62 -12.11
N GLN A 21 9.54 -0.94 -13.05
CA GLN A 21 10.87 -0.35 -13.10
C GLN A 21 10.82 1.16 -13.39
N ILE A 22 10.02 1.58 -14.37
CA ILE A 22 9.84 3.00 -14.72
C ILE A 22 9.39 3.80 -13.50
N ILE A 23 8.34 3.33 -12.81
CA ILE A 23 7.80 4.04 -11.63
C ILE A 23 8.81 4.05 -10.47
N LYS A 24 9.60 2.99 -10.30
CA LYS A 24 10.65 2.92 -9.27
C LYS A 24 11.81 3.85 -9.56
N ASP A 25 12.19 4.01 -10.82
CA ASP A 25 13.25 4.93 -11.23
C ASP A 25 12.80 6.40 -11.13
N GLU A 26 11.54 6.70 -11.43
CA GLU A 26 10.95 8.03 -11.24
C GLU A 26 10.84 8.40 -9.75
N ILE A 27 10.54 7.41 -8.90
CA ILE A 27 10.27 7.60 -7.47
C ILE A 27 11.13 6.59 -6.67
N PRO A 28 12.45 6.87 -6.54
CA PRO A 28 13.36 5.98 -5.83
C PRO A 28 13.11 6.04 -4.32
N VAL A 29 13.45 4.94 -3.62
CA VAL A 29 13.30 4.84 -2.16
C VAL A 29 14.49 5.50 -1.48
N PRO A 30 14.30 6.53 -0.64
CA PRO A 30 15.38 7.14 0.13
C PRO A 30 15.96 6.20 1.22
N ASP A 31 17.21 6.42 1.62
CA ASP A 31 17.93 5.55 2.56
C ASP A 31 17.25 5.42 3.94
N ASN A 32 16.69 6.51 4.46
CA ASN A 32 15.92 6.53 5.70
C ASN A 32 14.65 5.67 5.59
N ALA A 33 13.89 5.79 4.50
CA ALA A 33 12.72 4.94 4.25
C ALA A 33 13.12 3.47 4.15
N MET A 34 14.16 3.16 3.38
CA MET A 34 14.70 1.81 3.25
C MET A 34 15.10 1.21 4.60
N SER A 35 15.74 2.00 5.46
CA SER A 35 16.09 1.60 6.83
C SER A 35 14.84 1.26 7.65
N THR A 36 13.81 2.12 7.63
CA THR A 36 12.51 1.86 8.29
C THR A 36 11.89 0.55 7.83
N ILE A 37 11.88 0.30 6.52
CA ILE A 37 11.28 -0.89 5.92
C ILE A 37 12.00 -2.15 6.39
N ILE A 38 13.34 -2.17 6.28
CA ILE A 38 14.18 -3.31 6.65
C ILE A 38 14.08 -3.60 8.15
N GLN A 39 14.18 -2.58 8.99
CA GLN A 39 14.05 -2.73 10.44
C GLN A 39 12.64 -3.19 10.82
N GLY A 40 11.61 -2.64 10.17
CA GLY A 40 10.23 -3.07 10.32
C GLY A 40 10.05 -4.55 10.02
N ARG A 41 10.56 -5.03 8.89
CA ARG A 41 10.49 -6.46 8.52
C ARG A 41 11.17 -7.35 9.56
N LYS A 42 12.39 -7.00 9.99
CA LYS A 42 13.15 -7.76 11.00
C LYS A 42 12.46 -7.80 12.36
N ALA A 43 11.90 -6.68 12.79
CA ALA A 43 11.18 -6.62 14.07
C ALA A 43 9.88 -7.44 14.02
N ILE A 44 9.13 -7.37 12.91
CA ILE A 44 7.93 -8.20 12.70
C ILE A 44 8.30 -9.68 12.71
N GLU A 45 9.33 -10.09 11.98
CA GLU A 45 9.84 -11.46 11.98
C GLU A 45 10.23 -11.92 13.39
N SER A 46 10.92 -11.07 14.17
CA SER A 46 11.32 -11.38 15.54
C SER A 46 10.12 -11.57 16.47
N ILE A 47 9.07 -10.76 16.31
CA ILE A 47 7.81 -10.90 17.07
C ILE A 47 7.09 -12.19 16.70
N LEU A 48 6.96 -12.49 15.39
CA LEU A 48 6.29 -13.70 14.91
C LEU A 48 7.02 -14.99 15.34
N ASN A 49 8.35 -14.94 15.44
CA ASN A 49 9.17 -16.03 15.97
C ASN A 49 9.23 -16.05 17.52
N GLY A 50 8.57 -15.11 18.20
CA GLY A 50 8.52 -15.03 19.66
C GLY A 50 9.84 -14.63 20.33
N VAL A 51 10.83 -14.14 19.58
CA VAL A 51 12.08 -13.59 20.13
C VAL A 51 11.82 -12.24 20.77
N ASP A 52 11.11 -11.37 20.07
CA ASP A 52 10.60 -10.11 20.59
C ASP A 52 9.20 -10.36 21.19
N LYS A 53 8.96 -9.87 22.42
CA LYS A 53 7.71 -10.09 23.16
C LYS A 53 6.70 -8.95 23.00
N ARG A 54 7.03 -7.91 22.24
CA ARG A 54 6.12 -6.80 21.97
C ARG A 54 4.91 -7.26 21.17
N LEU A 55 3.79 -6.58 21.37
CA LEU A 55 2.59 -6.81 20.58
C LEU A 55 2.71 -6.12 19.21
N LEU A 56 2.58 -6.88 18.13
CA LEU A 56 2.43 -6.31 16.79
C LEU A 56 1.02 -5.71 16.64
N VAL A 57 0.94 -4.42 16.32
CA VAL A 57 -0.31 -3.68 16.14
C VAL A 57 -0.35 -3.09 14.74
N VAL A 58 -1.19 -3.66 13.87
CA VAL A 58 -1.49 -3.10 12.54
C VAL A 58 -2.74 -2.22 12.65
N VAL A 59 -2.57 -0.90 12.53
CA VAL A 59 -3.65 0.06 12.80
C VAL A 59 -3.61 1.25 11.85
N GLY A 60 -4.78 1.72 11.43
CA GLY A 60 -4.90 2.84 10.49
C GLY A 60 -6.29 2.92 9.87
N PRO A 61 -6.49 3.86 8.92
CA PRO A 61 -7.74 4.00 8.19
C PRO A 61 -8.17 2.71 7.49
N CYS A 62 -9.48 2.55 7.26
CA CYS A 62 -10.00 1.39 6.54
C CYS A 62 -9.49 1.34 5.09
N SER A 63 -9.45 2.49 4.43
CA SER A 63 -8.84 2.74 3.12
C SER A 63 -8.41 4.21 3.02
N ILE A 64 -7.29 4.49 2.35
CA ILE A 64 -6.78 5.83 2.11
C ILE A 64 -7.44 6.41 0.86
N HIS A 65 -8.01 7.61 0.97
CA HIS A 65 -8.58 8.39 -0.15
C HIS A 65 -8.02 9.82 -0.24
N ASP A 66 -7.42 10.33 0.84
CA ASP A 66 -6.77 11.63 0.91
C ASP A 66 -5.38 11.46 1.52
N THR A 67 -4.35 11.81 0.75
CA THR A 67 -2.94 11.70 1.18
C THR A 67 -2.59 12.69 2.29
N LYS A 68 -3.22 13.86 2.33
CA LYS A 68 -2.98 14.85 3.39
C LYS A 68 -3.50 14.35 4.73
N ALA A 69 -4.73 13.83 4.73
CA ALA A 69 -5.31 13.19 5.93
C ALA A 69 -4.50 11.96 6.36
N ALA A 70 -4.01 11.16 5.41
CA ALA A 70 -3.14 10.03 5.71
C ALA A 70 -1.84 10.45 6.40
N MET A 71 -1.21 11.54 5.95
CA MET A 71 0.01 12.07 6.55
C MET A 71 -0.21 12.74 7.91
N ASP A 72 -1.34 13.42 8.14
CA ASP A 72 -1.71 13.90 9.48
C ASP A 72 -1.87 12.72 10.45
N TYR A 73 -2.56 11.66 10.02
CA TYR A 73 -2.69 10.43 10.80
C TYR A 73 -1.32 9.80 11.09
N ALA A 74 -0.47 9.64 10.07
CA ALA A 74 0.87 9.07 10.19
C ALA A 74 1.73 9.87 11.19
N SER A 75 1.65 11.20 11.14
CA SER A 75 2.36 12.10 12.05
C SER A 75 1.98 11.86 13.52
N ARG A 76 0.67 11.75 13.80
CA ARG A 76 0.18 11.46 15.15
C ARG A 76 0.54 10.04 15.59
N LEU A 77 0.44 9.07 14.68
CA LEU A 77 0.75 7.68 14.96
C LEU A 77 2.23 7.47 15.23
N GLN A 78 3.12 8.20 14.56
CA GLN A 78 4.57 8.17 14.81
C GLN A 78 4.94 8.71 16.20
N VAL A 79 4.25 9.74 16.68
CA VAL A 79 4.44 10.21 18.06
C VAL A 79 3.98 9.16 19.06
N LEU A 80 2.86 8.49 18.79
CA LEU A 80 2.37 7.41 19.65
C LEU A 80 3.30 6.19 19.62
N SER A 81 3.80 5.79 18.44
CA SER A 81 4.66 4.61 18.29
C SER A 81 5.92 4.71 19.15
N LYS A 82 6.52 5.90 19.24
CA LYS A 82 7.64 6.17 20.15
C LYS A 82 7.28 6.00 21.62
N LYS A 83 6.09 6.42 22.04
CA LYS A 83 5.64 6.35 23.44
C LYS A 83 5.36 4.93 23.91
N VAL A 84 4.99 4.02 23.00
CA VAL A 84 4.64 2.63 23.30
C VAL A 84 5.69 1.61 22.84
N ALA A 85 6.84 2.07 22.34
CA ALA A 85 7.83 1.25 21.65
C ALA A 85 8.40 0.09 22.47
N GLU A 86 8.38 0.21 23.80
CA GLU A 86 8.83 -0.83 24.74
C GLU A 86 7.91 -2.05 24.79
N THR A 87 6.61 -1.88 24.49
CA THR A 87 5.60 -2.95 24.62
C THR A 87 4.86 -3.26 23.33
N MET A 88 4.84 -2.33 22.37
CA MET A 88 4.13 -2.47 21.10
C MET A 88 5.01 -2.11 19.92
N MET A 89 4.87 -2.87 18.85
CA MET A 89 5.36 -2.51 17.53
C MET A 89 4.17 -2.07 16.67
N ILE A 90 4.11 -0.77 16.36
CA ILE A 90 3.07 -0.20 15.52
C ILE A 90 3.49 -0.27 14.05
N VAL A 91 2.59 -0.78 13.20
CA VAL A 91 2.65 -0.71 11.75
C VAL A 91 1.40 0.03 11.27
N MET A 92 1.58 1.08 10.48
CA MET A 92 0.46 1.81 9.92
C MET A 92 -0.23 0.97 8.85
N ARG A 93 -1.55 0.80 8.97
CA ARG A 93 -2.39 0.22 7.92
C ARG A 93 -2.58 1.25 6.80
N VAL A 94 -2.07 0.94 5.61
CA VAL A 94 -2.13 1.78 4.40
C VAL A 94 -2.78 0.98 3.27
N TYR A 95 -4.11 0.84 3.32
CA TYR A 95 -4.88 0.10 2.31
C TYR A 95 -5.42 1.09 1.28
N PHE A 96 -5.20 0.86 -0.01
CA PHE A 96 -5.67 1.76 -1.06
C PHE A 96 -7.06 1.41 -1.59
N GLU A 97 -7.45 0.15 -1.45
CA GLU A 97 -8.74 -0.36 -1.92
C GLU A 97 -9.41 -1.18 -0.82
N LYS A 98 -10.74 -1.30 -0.92
CA LYS A 98 -11.52 -2.27 -0.17
C LYS A 98 -12.22 -3.18 -1.18
N PRO A 99 -12.03 -4.51 -1.16
CA PRO A 99 -12.69 -5.41 -2.10
C PRO A 99 -14.22 -5.40 -1.89
N ARG A 100 -14.97 -4.98 -2.91
CA ARG A 100 -16.46 -4.88 -2.90
C ARG A 100 -17.08 -5.80 -3.95
N THR A 101 -18.33 -6.21 -3.71
CA THR A 101 -19.07 -7.16 -4.56
C THR A 101 -19.88 -6.50 -5.68
N THR A 102 -20.20 -5.20 -5.60
CA THR A 102 -21.13 -4.55 -6.53
C THR A 102 -20.64 -3.18 -7.01
N VAL A 103 -20.86 -2.13 -6.22
CA VAL A 103 -20.70 -0.72 -6.62
C VAL A 103 -19.92 0.11 -5.61
N GLY A 104 -19.35 1.21 -6.09
CA GLY A 104 -18.64 2.22 -5.31
C GLY A 104 -17.19 2.39 -5.74
N TRP A 105 -16.56 3.40 -5.13
CA TRP A 105 -15.18 3.80 -5.40
C TRP A 105 -14.19 2.63 -5.32
N LYS A 106 -13.31 2.55 -6.31
CA LYS A 106 -12.36 1.44 -6.53
C LYS A 106 -11.02 1.62 -5.82
N GLY A 107 -10.86 2.67 -5.03
CA GLY A 107 -9.65 2.92 -4.26
C GLY A 107 -8.69 3.88 -4.94
N LEU A 108 -7.72 4.37 -4.18
CA LEU A 108 -6.83 5.47 -4.56
C LEU A 108 -5.94 5.11 -5.75
N ILE A 109 -5.52 3.84 -5.86
CA ILE A 109 -4.73 3.40 -7.01
C ILE A 109 -5.59 3.38 -8.27
N ASN A 110 -6.82 2.87 -8.18
CA ASN A 110 -7.64 2.66 -9.36
C ASN A 110 -8.34 3.93 -9.84
N ASP A 111 -8.72 4.85 -8.94
CA ASP A 111 -9.49 6.05 -9.24
C ASP A 111 -9.09 7.18 -8.27
N PRO A 112 -7.89 7.78 -8.45
CA PRO A 112 -7.33 8.74 -7.49
C PRO A 112 -8.15 10.02 -7.33
N HIS A 113 -8.91 10.40 -8.36
CA HIS A 113 -9.72 11.62 -8.38
C HIS A 113 -11.14 11.42 -7.85
N MET A 114 -11.55 10.17 -7.58
CA MET A 114 -12.90 9.82 -7.12
C MET A 114 -14.00 10.27 -8.11
N ASP A 115 -13.71 10.26 -9.40
CA ASP A 115 -14.56 10.76 -10.47
C ASP A 115 -14.80 9.74 -11.60
N GLU A 116 -14.41 8.47 -11.38
CA GLU A 116 -14.52 7.38 -12.35
C GLU A 116 -13.64 7.55 -13.61
N SER A 117 -12.61 8.41 -13.55
CA SER A 117 -11.61 8.55 -14.63
C SER A 117 -10.72 7.31 -14.80
N PHE A 118 -10.51 6.57 -13.71
CA PHE A 118 -9.63 5.41 -13.64
C PHE A 118 -8.15 5.68 -13.99
N ASP A 119 -7.59 6.81 -13.55
CA ASP A 119 -6.17 7.13 -13.76
C ASP A 119 -5.25 6.29 -12.85
N ILE A 120 -5.01 5.04 -13.27
CA ILE A 120 -4.17 4.08 -12.54
C ILE A 120 -2.70 4.52 -12.49
N GLU A 121 -2.22 5.19 -13.54
CA GLU A 121 -0.84 5.68 -13.63
C GLU A 121 -0.55 6.75 -12.59
N GLU A 122 -1.46 7.70 -12.43
CA GLU A 122 -1.38 8.69 -11.36
C GLU A 122 -1.57 8.03 -9.99
N GLY A 123 -2.56 7.15 -9.85
CA GLY A 123 -2.84 6.44 -8.60
C GLY A 123 -1.65 5.64 -8.07
N LEU A 124 -0.90 4.96 -8.95
CA LEU A 124 0.32 4.23 -8.59
C LEU A 124 1.43 5.18 -8.07
N ARG A 125 1.62 6.34 -8.71
CA ARG A 125 2.61 7.34 -8.29
C ARG A 125 2.24 7.97 -6.95
N ILE A 126 0.97 8.31 -6.77
CA ILE A 126 0.43 8.83 -5.50
C ILE A 126 0.64 7.81 -4.37
N ALA A 127 0.24 6.55 -4.59
CA ALA A 127 0.38 5.48 -3.61
C ALA A 127 1.85 5.25 -3.23
N ARG A 128 2.75 5.21 -4.23
CA ARG A 128 4.19 5.04 -4.01
C ARG A 128 4.79 6.19 -3.20
N ARG A 129 4.48 7.43 -3.58
CA ARG A 129 4.96 8.62 -2.86
C ARG A 129 4.49 8.61 -1.40
N LEU A 130 3.21 8.35 -1.16
CA LEU A 130 2.65 8.30 0.19
C LEU A 130 3.36 7.24 1.06
N LEU A 131 3.60 6.04 0.52
CA LEU A 131 4.30 4.99 1.25
C LEU A 131 5.75 5.35 1.56
N ILE A 132 6.44 6.04 0.64
CA ILE A 132 7.79 6.58 0.91
C ILE A 132 7.73 7.60 2.03
N ASP A 133 6.85 8.60 1.92
CA ASP A 133 6.74 9.68 2.90
C ASP A 133 6.44 9.13 4.31
N ILE A 134 5.57 8.12 4.43
CA ILE A 134 5.28 7.43 5.71
C ILE A 134 6.53 6.72 6.26
N ASN A 135 7.26 5.97 5.42
CA ASN A 135 8.47 5.25 5.85
C ASN A 135 9.62 6.20 6.20
N GLU A 136 9.77 7.33 5.52
CA GLU A 136 10.78 8.35 5.81
C GLU A 136 10.62 8.95 7.22
N MET A 137 9.39 8.99 7.73
CA MET A 137 9.10 9.43 9.10
C MET A 137 9.50 8.42 10.18
N GLY A 138 9.96 7.23 9.79
CA GLY A 138 10.30 6.14 10.72
C GLY A 138 9.10 5.25 11.09
N LEU A 139 8.01 5.28 10.32
CA LEU A 139 6.80 4.50 10.58
C LEU A 139 6.65 3.38 9.52
N PRO A 140 6.76 2.10 9.89
CA PRO A 140 6.54 1.01 8.96
C PRO A 140 5.10 0.98 8.44
N ALA A 141 4.93 0.69 7.15
CA ALA A 141 3.63 0.56 6.51
C ALA A 141 3.25 -0.91 6.23
N GLY A 142 1.97 -1.22 6.37
CA GLY A 142 1.38 -2.51 6.02
C GLY A 142 0.18 -2.37 5.09
N THR A 143 0.02 -3.30 4.15
CA THR A 143 -1.04 -3.27 3.13
C THR A 143 -1.74 -4.64 2.98
N GLU A 144 -2.66 -4.76 2.03
CA GLU A 144 -3.31 -6.01 1.60
C GLU A 144 -2.91 -6.31 0.15
N ALA A 145 -2.49 -7.53 -0.14
CA ALA A 145 -2.18 -7.96 -1.51
C ALA A 145 -3.47 -8.47 -2.17
N LEU A 146 -4.14 -7.60 -2.93
CA LEU A 146 -5.41 -7.89 -3.60
C LEU A 146 -5.22 -8.56 -4.97
N ASP A 147 -4.05 -8.40 -5.57
CA ASP A 147 -3.68 -8.92 -6.88
C ASP A 147 -2.16 -9.20 -6.95
N PRO A 148 -1.69 -10.01 -7.92
CA PRO A 148 -0.26 -10.35 -8.02
C PRO A 148 0.60 -9.28 -8.73
N ILE A 149 0.00 -8.21 -9.26
CA ILE A 149 0.66 -7.17 -10.05
C ILE A 149 1.10 -6.00 -9.16
N SER A 150 0.20 -5.47 -8.32
CA SER A 150 0.46 -4.34 -7.41
C SER A 150 1.72 -4.50 -6.55
N PRO A 151 2.06 -5.69 -6.01
CA PRO A 151 3.31 -5.89 -5.27
C PRO A 151 4.57 -5.57 -6.06
N GLN A 152 4.56 -5.68 -7.40
CA GLN A 152 5.72 -5.31 -8.21
C GLN A 152 6.01 -3.81 -8.14
N TYR A 153 4.98 -2.97 -7.99
CA TYR A 153 5.10 -1.51 -7.93
C TYR A 153 5.41 -0.98 -6.53
N LEU A 154 4.84 -1.60 -5.50
CA LEU A 154 4.80 -1.04 -4.14
C LEU A 154 5.41 -1.95 -3.07
N GLY A 155 5.64 -3.24 -3.38
CA GLY A 155 6.05 -4.24 -2.38
C GLY A 155 7.40 -3.96 -1.73
N ASP A 156 8.27 -3.18 -2.38
CA ASP A 156 9.53 -2.70 -1.82
C ASP A 156 9.33 -1.74 -0.63
N LEU A 157 8.14 -1.15 -0.48
CA LEU A 157 7.79 -0.15 0.55
C LEU A 157 6.98 -0.72 1.73
N ILE A 158 6.72 -2.03 1.71
CA ILE A 158 5.81 -2.69 2.65
C ILE A 158 6.59 -3.53 3.66
N SER A 159 6.32 -3.35 4.96
CA SER A 159 6.89 -4.18 6.03
C SER A 159 6.01 -5.37 6.41
N TRP A 160 4.70 -5.29 6.16
CA TRP A 160 3.74 -6.37 6.44
C TRP A 160 2.61 -6.40 5.41
N SER A 161 2.20 -7.59 4.98
CA SER A 161 1.10 -7.75 4.03
C SER A 161 0.05 -8.70 4.58
N ALA A 162 -1.21 -8.33 4.40
CA ALA A 162 -2.34 -9.24 4.56
C ALA A 162 -2.66 -9.96 3.25
N ILE A 163 -3.20 -11.17 3.39
CA ILE A 163 -4.04 -11.82 2.38
C ILE A 163 -5.46 -11.83 2.94
N GLY A 164 -6.40 -11.20 2.23
CA GLY A 164 -7.79 -11.09 2.68
C GLY A 164 -8.49 -12.44 2.69
N ALA A 165 -9.53 -12.58 3.51
CA ALA A 165 -10.30 -13.83 3.65
C ALA A 165 -10.98 -14.30 2.34
N ARG A 166 -11.06 -13.45 1.31
CA ARG A 166 -11.60 -13.79 -0.02
C ARG A 166 -10.52 -14.29 -0.99
N THR A 167 -9.26 -14.25 -0.59
CA THR A 167 -8.07 -14.54 -1.42
C THR A 167 -7.13 -15.58 -0.77
N THR A 168 -7.49 -16.12 0.41
CA THR A 168 -6.74 -17.18 1.12
C THR A 168 -6.91 -18.55 0.52
#